data_AF-A0A819E2C1-F1
#
_entry.id   AF-A0A819E2C1-F1
#
_cell.length_a   1.000
_cell.length_b   1.000
_cell.length_c   1.000
_cell.angle_alpha   90.00
_cell.angle_beta   90.00
_cell.angle_gamma   90.00
#
_symmetry.space_group_name_H-M   'P 1'
#
loop_
_entity.id
_entity.type
_entity.pdbx_description
1 polymer ?
#
loop_
_entity_poly.entity_id
_entity_poly.type
_entity_poly.pdbx_seq_one_letter_code
_entity_poly.pdbx_strand_id
1 'polypeptide(L)'
;MPLRVRNILKKVGDELILKIQLGRTPVRGHNVRILNLLSHSKFTNKQLELGYDEIYHNYLLITIKNTYGPYVLQHMFGNASQNTTSTTILKLEKRLRISLKYRIIPDELIDVYDIPLTPNKPLTLNRLLSAALNVDKNFYRFDVGANNTCQTFVENIIDINGLMPNIVDQATLNALIPIDAKALISSLGSRADIVEIATNLGAKLEKLVFDHKLTWKKSQPKEFVLMHNVNVTDSESINAIYNATLELEKNARLLLDYTPRQSSPK
;
A
#
# COMPACT_ATOMS: atom_id res chain seq x y z
N MET A 1 4.38 -17.41 -10.55
CA MET A 1 3.20 -16.65 -10.07
C MET A 1 2.44 -17.41 -8.98
N PRO A 2 2.14 -16.82 -7.81
CA PRO A 2 1.34 -17.47 -6.75
C PRO A 2 -0.10 -17.82 -7.18
N LEU A 3 -0.70 -18.87 -6.57
CA LEU A 3 -2.05 -19.36 -6.91
C LEU A 3 -3.13 -18.28 -6.80
N ARG A 4 -3.15 -17.51 -5.71
CA ARG A 4 -4.12 -16.42 -5.50
C ARG A 4 -4.04 -15.36 -6.60
N VAL A 5 -2.82 -14.96 -6.98
CA VAL A 5 -2.60 -14.01 -8.07
C VAL A 5 -3.12 -14.60 -9.39
N ARG A 6 -2.77 -15.84 -9.72
CA ARG A 6 -3.29 -16.53 -10.92
C ARG A 6 -4.81 -16.57 -10.97
N ASN A 7 -5.46 -16.83 -9.84
CA ASN A 7 -6.93 -16.90 -9.78
C ASN A 7 -7.59 -15.55 -10.02
N ILE A 8 -7.00 -14.45 -9.54
CA ILE A 8 -7.49 -13.11 -9.84
C ILE A 8 -7.26 -12.78 -11.32
N LEU A 9 -6.07 -13.07 -11.86
CA LEU A 9 -5.77 -12.84 -13.29
C LEU A 9 -6.68 -13.63 -14.23
N LYS A 10 -7.08 -14.85 -13.86
CA LYS A 10 -8.07 -15.61 -14.64
C LYS A 10 -9.44 -14.96 -14.68
N LYS A 11 -9.81 -14.17 -13.66
CA LYS A 11 -11.13 -13.53 -13.57
C LYS A 11 -11.16 -12.16 -14.20
N VAL A 12 -10.11 -11.36 -14.00
CA VAL A 12 -10.09 -9.93 -14.35
C VAL A 12 -8.79 -9.48 -15.02
N GLY A 13 -7.95 -10.42 -15.44
CA GLY A 13 -6.63 -10.11 -16.01
C GLY A 13 -6.70 -9.34 -17.32
N ASP A 14 -7.73 -9.58 -18.12
CA ASP A 14 -7.93 -8.94 -19.42
C ASP A 14 -8.81 -7.69 -19.36
N GLU A 15 -9.30 -7.34 -18.17
CA GLU A 15 -10.04 -6.09 -17.96
C GLU A 15 -9.12 -4.87 -18.11
N LEU A 16 -9.69 -3.80 -18.65
CA LEU A 16 -8.97 -2.54 -18.84
C LEU A 16 -8.68 -1.89 -17.50
N ILE A 17 -7.43 -1.47 -17.32
CA ILE A 17 -7.00 -0.60 -16.24
C ILE A 17 -7.48 0.82 -16.57
N LEU A 18 -8.23 1.40 -15.65
CA LEU A 18 -8.77 2.76 -15.73
C LEU A 18 -7.91 3.76 -14.94
N LYS A 19 -7.28 3.31 -13.84
CA LYS A 19 -6.42 4.14 -13.01
C LYS A 19 -5.33 3.29 -12.36
N ILE A 20 -4.13 3.84 -12.25
CA ILE A 20 -3.04 3.31 -11.42
C ILE A 20 -2.65 4.39 -10.42
N GLN A 21 -2.46 3.99 -9.16
CA GLN A 21 -1.93 4.86 -8.13
C GLN A 21 -0.81 4.16 -7.36
N LEU A 22 0.23 4.89 -7.01
CA LEU A 22 1.24 4.48 -6.04
C LEU A 22 0.67 4.71 -4.65
N GLY A 23 0.62 3.66 -3.83
CA GLY A 23 0.38 3.78 -2.40
C GLY A 23 1.68 3.61 -1.62
N ARG A 24 1.89 4.46 -0.61
CA ARG A 24 2.96 4.33 0.37
C ARG A 24 2.36 4.11 1.75
N THR A 25 2.92 3.16 2.49
CA THR A 25 2.61 3.01 3.91
C THR A 25 3.92 3.06 4.69
N PRO A 26 4.05 3.94 5.70
CA PRO A 26 5.27 3.98 6.49
C PRO A 26 5.49 2.63 7.16
N VAL A 27 6.75 2.19 7.18
CA VAL A 27 7.15 1.04 7.97
C VAL A 27 6.93 1.42 9.43
N ARG A 28 6.08 0.65 10.11
CA ARG A 28 5.62 0.99 11.46
C ARG A 28 6.81 1.30 12.39
N GLY A 29 6.71 2.38 13.15
CA GLY A 29 7.82 2.93 13.94
C GLY A 29 8.46 1.96 14.96
N HIS A 30 7.77 0.88 15.35
CA HIS A 30 8.36 -0.16 16.18
C HIS A 30 9.48 -0.94 15.48
N ASN A 31 9.41 -1.12 14.15
CA ASN A 31 10.47 -1.78 13.40
C ASN A 31 11.77 -0.96 13.45
N VAL A 32 11.64 0.36 13.24
CA VAL A 32 12.77 1.30 13.33
C VAL A 32 13.37 1.30 14.75
N ARG A 33 12.53 1.24 15.79
CA ARG A 33 13.01 1.13 17.19
C ARG A 33 13.81 -0.15 17.45
N ILE A 34 13.36 -1.30 16.95
CA ILE A 34 14.08 -2.58 17.08
C ILE A 34 15.43 -2.49 16.37
N LEU A 35 15.44 -1.98 15.14
CA LEU A 35 16.67 -1.81 14.37
C LEU A 35 17.66 -0.86 15.06
N ASN A 36 17.17 0.23 15.66
CA ASN A 36 18.00 1.13 16.46
C ASN A 36 18.51 0.46 17.74
N LEU A 37 17.69 -0.30 18.45
CA LEU A 37 18.13 -1.03 19.64
C LEU A 37 19.27 -1.99 19.30
N LEU A 38 19.12 -2.77 18.23
CA LEU A 38 20.11 -3.77 17.81
C LEU A 38 21.38 -3.14 17.21
N SER A 39 21.25 -1.99 16.56
CA SER A 39 22.37 -1.29 15.92
C SER A 39 22.99 -0.18 16.77
N HIS A 40 22.51 0.03 18.00
CA HIS A 40 22.87 1.18 18.84
C HIS A 40 22.67 2.52 18.11
N SER A 41 21.47 2.73 17.58
CA SER A 41 21.01 3.92 16.83
C SER A 41 21.72 4.19 15.49
N LYS A 42 22.65 3.34 15.07
CA LYS A 42 23.35 3.49 13.77
C LYS A 42 22.38 3.48 12.59
N PHE A 43 21.28 2.74 12.69
CA PHE A 43 20.26 2.70 11.65
C PHE A 43 19.61 4.07 11.40
N THR A 44 19.09 4.74 12.44
CA THR A 44 18.54 6.09 12.29
C THR A 44 19.60 7.11 11.89
N ASN A 45 20.82 7.01 12.41
CA ASN A 45 21.89 7.91 11.98
C ASN A 45 22.16 7.76 10.47
N LYS A 46 22.22 6.53 9.95
CA LYS A 46 22.41 6.28 8.52
C LYS A 46 21.20 6.71 7.70
N GLN A 47 19.99 6.53 8.22
CA GLN A 47 18.75 7.00 7.61
C GLN A 47 18.77 8.52 7.42
N LEU A 48 19.15 9.27 8.46
CA LEU A 48 19.29 10.73 8.40
C LEU A 48 20.44 11.17 7.48
N GLU A 49 21.58 10.48 7.53
CA GLU A 49 22.73 10.73 6.63
C GLU A 49 22.35 10.59 5.16
N LEU A 50 21.49 9.62 4.83
CA LEU A 50 20.97 9.41 3.48
C LEU A 50 19.79 10.33 3.12
N GLY A 51 19.38 11.22 4.03
CA GLY A 51 18.30 12.19 3.81
C GLY A 51 16.90 11.59 3.81
N TYR A 52 16.69 10.45 4.49
CA TYR A 52 15.38 9.80 4.57
C TYR A 52 14.66 10.18 5.87
N ASP A 53 13.52 10.85 5.76
CA ASP A 53 12.69 11.18 6.94
C ASP A 53 11.95 9.94 7.48
N GLU A 54 11.42 9.09 6.59
CA GLU A 54 10.74 7.84 6.92
C GLU A 54 11.02 6.75 5.87
N ILE A 55 10.85 5.49 6.28
CA ILE A 55 10.98 4.32 5.40
C ILE A 55 9.59 3.84 5.04
N TYR A 56 9.33 3.59 3.76
CA TYR A 56 8.00 3.27 3.26
C TYR A 56 7.93 1.93 2.55
N HIS A 57 6.77 1.28 2.62
CA HIS A 57 6.40 0.16 1.78
C HIS A 57 5.54 0.65 0.62
N ASN A 58 6.01 0.43 -0.61
CA ASN A 58 5.31 0.83 -1.82
C ASN A 58 4.43 -0.32 -2.34
N TYR A 59 3.28 0.04 -2.91
CA TYR A 59 2.38 -0.87 -3.59
C TYR A 59 1.60 -0.12 -4.68
N LEU A 60 1.01 -0.85 -5.62
CA LEU A 60 0.13 -0.28 -6.63
C LEU A 60 -1.34 -0.52 -6.29
N LEU A 61 -2.14 0.51 -6.48
CA LEU A 61 -3.60 0.42 -6.54
C LEU A 61 -4.01 0.51 -8.00
N ILE A 62 -4.69 -0.53 -8.45
CA ILE A 62 -5.08 -0.69 -9.84
C ILE A 62 -6.60 -0.72 -9.89
N THR A 63 -7.19 0.33 -10.43
CA THR A 63 -8.62 0.39 -10.70
C THR A 63 -8.86 -0.18 -12.08
N ILE A 64 -9.61 -1.27 -12.15
CA ILE A 64 -10.01 -1.92 -13.39
C ILE A 64 -11.50 -1.74 -13.64
N LYS A 65 -11.90 -1.81 -14.91
CA LYS A 65 -13.30 -2.02 -15.27
C LYS A 65 -13.76 -3.36 -14.71
N ASN A 66 -14.96 -3.38 -14.13
CA ASN A 66 -15.54 -4.55 -13.50
C ASN A 66 -16.78 -4.99 -14.29
N THR A 67 -16.64 -6.10 -14.99
CA THR A 67 -17.69 -6.76 -15.77
C THR A 67 -18.37 -7.90 -15.01
N TYR A 68 -17.88 -8.26 -13.80
CA TYR A 68 -18.20 -9.54 -13.12
C TYR A 68 -18.77 -9.45 -11.68
N GLY A 69 -18.98 -8.27 -11.07
CA GLY A 69 -19.56 -8.21 -9.70
C GLY A 69 -19.68 -6.81 -9.08
N PRO A 70 -20.33 -6.64 -7.91
CA PRO A 70 -20.88 -5.35 -7.48
C PRO A 70 -19.84 -4.35 -6.94
N TYR A 71 -20.26 -3.09 -7.01
CA TYR A 71 -19.59 -1.81 -6.80
C TYR A 71 -18.72 -1.66 -5.54
N VAL A 72 -17.51 -1.08 -5.69
CA VAL A 72 -16.70 -0.62 -4.54
C VAL A 72 -16.50 0.90 -4.52
N LEU A 73 -16.68 1.61 -5.64
CA LEU A 73 -16.32 3.03 -5.73
C LEU A 73 -17.49 4.01 -5.92
N GLN A 74 -18.73 3.54 -6.07
CA GLN A 74 -19.87 4.43 -6.34
C GLN A 74 -20.23 5.37 -5.17
N HIS A 75 -19.72 5.10 -3.96
CA HIS A 75 -20.07 5.85 -2.74
C HIS A 75 -19.00 6.83 -2.24
N MET A 76 -17.83 6.93 -2.89
CA MET A 76 -16.72 7.78 -2.39
C MET A 76 -16.51 9.10 -3.14
N PHE A 77 -17.06 9.22 -4.36
CA PHE A 77 -16.93 10.43 -5.16
C PHE A 77 -18.33 10.77 -5.66
N GLY A 78 -19.02 11.60 -4.89
CA GLY A 78 -20.41 11.98 -5.13
C GLY A 78 -20.65 12.40 -6.57
N ASN A 79 -21.52 11.64 -7.24
CA ASN A 79 -22.49 12.01 -8.27
C ASN A 79 -22.78 10.75 -9.08
N ALA A 80 -23.87 10.08 -8.70
CA ALA A 80 -24.44 8.98 -9.46
C ALA A 80 -25.04 9.52 -10.78
N SER A 81 -24.17 9.78 -11.75
CA SER A 81 -24.57 9.96 -13.14
C SER A 81 -24.92 8.59 -13.74
N GLN A 82 -26.02 8.51 -14.48
CA GLN A 82 -26.69 7.28 -14.92
C GLN A 82 -25.91 6.37 -15.89
N ASN A 83 -24.59 6.54 -16.04
CA ASN A 83 -23.70 5.72 -16.89
C ASN A 83 -22.43 5.25 -16.14
N THR A 84 -22.54 4.93 -14.85
CA THR A 84 -21.40 4.47 -14.05
C THR A 84 -20.91 3.09 -14.47
N THR A 85 -19.74 3.04 -15.10
CA THR A 85 -18.98 1.81 -15.32
C THR A 85 -18.58 1.24 -13.95
N SER A 86 -19.01 0.02 -13.62
CA SER A 86 -18.57 -0.64 -12.39
C SER A 86 -17.04 -0.82 -12.41
N THR A 87 -16.39 -0.59 -11.28
CA THR A 87 -14.94 -0.71 -11.14
C THR A 87 -14.54 -1.55 -9.93
N THR A 88 -13.34 -2.11 -9.98
CA THR A 88 -12.72 -2.85 -8.87
C THR A 88 -11.33 -2.28 -8.61
N ILE A 89 -10.97 -2.11 -7.34
CA ILE A 89 -9.60 -1.75 -6.95
C ILE A 89 -8.86 -3.02 -6.51
N LEU A 90 -7.69 -3.25 -7.10
CA LEU A 90 -6.75 -4.28 -6.70
C LEU A 90 -5.51 -3.65 -6.07
N LYS A 91 -5.07 -4.20 -4.94
CA LYS A 91 -3.77 -3.89 -4.33
C LYS A 91 -2.74 -4.91 -4.81
N LEU A 92 -1.75 -4.45 -5.55
CA LEU A 92 -0.59 -5.22 -5.98
C LEU A 92 0.63 -4.82 -5.15
N GLU A 93 1.23 -5.76 -4.43
CA GLU A 93 2.42 -5.54 -3.60
C GLU A 93 3.40 -6.71 -3.70
N LYS A 94 4.69 -6.44 -3.48
CA LYS A 94 5.72 -7.48 -3.31
C LYS A 94 6.24 -7.43 -1.87
N ARG A 95 6.07 -8.54 -1.15
CA ARG A 95 6.78 -8.82 0.11
C ARG A 95 7.78 -9.94 -0.18
N LEU A 96 7.84 -10.97 0.67
CA LEU A 96 8.50 -12.24 0.32
C LEU A 96 7.92 -12.91 -0.94
N ARG A 97 6.66 -12.60 -1.26
CA ARG A 97 5.97 -13.06 -2.46
C ARG A 97 5.13 -11.92 -3.01
N ILE A 98 4.85 -12.00 -4.31
CA ILE A 98 3.89 -11.10 -4.96
C ILE A 98 2.48 -11.41 -4.45
N SER A 99 1.74 -10.37 -4.09
CA SER A 99 0.38 -10.44 -3.61
C SER A 99 -0.49 -9.51 -4.41
N LEU A 100 -1.65 -10.03 -4.83
CA LEU A 100 -2.71 -9.28 -5.49
C LEU A 100 -3.99 -9.57 -4.70
N LYS A 101 -4.66 -8.52 -4.24
CA LYS A 101 -5.87 -8.63 -3.41
C LYS A 101 -6.90 -7.61 -3.83
N TYR A 102 -8.17 -7.98 -3.77
CA TYR A 102 -9.26 -7.00 -3.81
C TYR A 102 -9.12 -6.08 -2.60
N ARG A 103 -9.15 -4.77 -2.83
CA ARG A 103 -9.08 -3.79 -1.75
C ARG A 103 -10.49 -3.31 -1.41
N ILE A 104 -10.85 -3.44 -0.15
CA ILE A 104 -12.05 -2.87 0.44
C ILE A 104 -11.58 -1.69 1.28
N ILE A 105 -11.21 -0.57 0.61
CA ILE A 105 -10.81 0.70 1.26
C ILE A 105 -9.53 0.53 2.15
N PRO A 106 -8.82 1.60 2.56
CA PRO A 106 -7.81 1.48 3.61
C PRO A 106 -8.26 1.91 5.00
N ASP A 107 -7.88 1.10 5.99
CA ASP A 107 -7.89 1.43 7.44
C ASP A 107 -6.63 2.19 7.92
N GLU A 108 -5.67 2.48 7.04
CA GLU A 108 -4.34 2.99 7.43
C GLU A 108 -3.98 4.30 6.71
N LEU A 109 -3.12 5.10 7.36
CA LEU A 109 -2.52 6.31 6.80
C LEU A 109 -1.69 5.96 5.56
N ILE A 110 -2.11 6.47 4.42
CA ILE A 110 -1.52 6.15 3.12
C ILE A 110 -1.39 7.42 2.31
N ASP A 111 -0.16 7.67 1.88
CA ASP A 111 0.08 8.62 0.81
C ASP A 111 -0.24 7.92 -0.51
N VAL A 112 -1.10 8.55 -1.32
CA VAL A 112 -1.51 8.03 -2.63
C VAL A 112 -1.12 9.04 -3.71
N TYR A 113 -0.44 8.56 -4.73
CA TYR A 113 0.02 9.36 -5.86
C TYR A 113 -0.52 8.78 -7.16
N ASP A 114 -0.98 9.63 -8.07
CA ASP A 114 -1.55 9.18 -9.34
C ASP A 114 -0.44 8.86 -10.34
N ILE A 115 -0.56 7.73 -11.03
CA ILE A 115 0.34 7.34 -12.13
C ILE A 115 -0.46 7.42 -13.43
N PRO A 116 -0.25 8.45 -14.26
CA PRO A 116 -1.03 8.62 -15.47
C PRO A 116 -0.78 7.49 -16.48
N LEU A 117 -1.87 6.99 -17.07
CA LEU A 117 -1.82 6.00 -18.14
C LEU A 117 -1.38 6.66 -19.46
N THR A 118 -0.71 5.91 -20.32
CA THR A 118 -0.32 6.39 -21.65
C THR A 118 -1.56 6.56 -22.53
N PRO A 119 -1.82 7.75 -23.09
CA PRO A 119 -2.96 7.97 -23.98
C PRO A 119 -2.97 7.00 -25.16
N ASN A 120 -4.15 6.53 -25.55
CA ASN A 120 -4.37 5.62 -26.68
C ASN A 120 -3.63 4.26 -26.61
N LYS A 121 -3.08 3.90 -25.45
CA LYS A 121 -2.39 2.62 -25.24
C LYS A 121 -3.12 1.84 -24.15
N PRO A 122 -4.19 1.08 -24.49
CA PRO A 122 -4.94 0.32 -23.49
C PRO A 122 -4.03 -0.64 -22.74
N LEU A 123 -4.20 -0.67 -21.43
CA LEU A 123 -3.41 -1.48 -20.51
C LEU A 123 -4.34 -2.41 -19.72
N THR A 124 -4.02 -3.70 -19.71
CA THR A 124 -4.71 -4.70 -18.90
C THR A 124 -3.80 -5.18 -17.79
N LEU A 125 -4.36 -5.84 -16.78
CA LEU A 125 -3.58 -6.38 -15.68
C LEU A 125 -2.64 -7.52 -16.13
N ASN A 126 -3.08 -8.35 -17.07
CA ASN A 126 -2.25 -9.38 -17.71
C ASN A 126 -1.06 -8.75 -18.44
N ARG A 127 -1.29 -7.70 -19.24
CA ARG A 127 -0.21 -6.96 -19.93
C ARG A 127 0.76 -6.34 -18.92
N LEU A 128 0.24 -5.65 -17.91
CA LEU A 128 1.05 -4.99 -16.87
C LEU A 128 2.03 -5.96 -16.21
N LEU A 129 1.53 -7.12 -15.78
CA LEU A 129 2.33 -8.10 -15.05
C LEU A 129 3.21 -8.96 -15.96
N SER A 130 2.73 -9.35 -17.15
CA SER A 130 3.52 -10.16 -18.07
C SER A 130 4.71 -9.40 -18.66
N ALA A 131 4.54 -8.12 -18.98
CA ALA A 131 5.64 -7.26 -19.43
C ALA A 131 6.75 -7.20 -18.37
N ALA A 132 6.38 -6.90 -17.12
CA ALA A 132 7.31 -6.86 -16.00
C ALA A 132 7.96 -8.24 -15.73
N LEU A 133 7.19 -9.32 -15.78
CA LEU A 133 7.69 -10.68 -15.60
C LEU A 133 8.73 -11.09 -16.67
N ASN A 134 8.53 -10.67 -17.91
CA ASN A 134 9.39 -11.06 -19.03
C ASN A 134 10.72 -10.28 -19.04
N VAL A 135 10.75 -9.09 -18.45
CA VAL A 135 11.93 -8.21 -18.44
C VAL A 135 12.69 -8.31 -17.12
N ASP A 136 12.00 -8.29 -15.98
CA ASP A 136 12.63 -8.34 -14.66
C ASP A 136 12.97 -9.78 -14.26
N LYS A 137 14.25 -10.17 -14.43
CA LYS A 137 14.78 -11.48 -14.00
C LYS A 137 14.61 -11.74 -12.49
N ASN A 138 14.43 -10.68 -11.70
CA ASN A 138 14.28 -10.71 -10.25
C ASN A 138 12.82 -10.52 -9.80
N PHE A 139 11.86 -10.55 -10.73
CA PHE A 139 10.44 -10.28 -10.48
C PHE A 139 9.88 -11.05 -9.28
N TYR A 140 10.23 -12.32 -9.13
CA TYR A 140 9.80 -13.16 -7.99
C TYR A 140 10.75 -13.18 -6.79
N ARG A 141 12.03 -12.86 -6.99
CA ARG A 141 13.03 -12.89 -5.91
C ARG A 141 12.80 -11.67 -5.02
N PHE A 142 12.93 -11.81 -3.71
CA PHE A 142 12.97 -10.67 -2.80
C PHE A 142 14.32 -10.69 -2.10
N ASP A 143 15.06 -9.59 -2.17
CA ASP A 143 16.41 -9.52 -1.64
C ASP A 143 16.78 -8.07 -1.34
N VAL A 144 16.77 -7.72 -0.05
CA VAL A 144 17.07 -6.35 0.39
C VAL A 144 18.56 -6.02 0.24
N GLY A 145 19.45 -7.01 0.38
CA GLY A 145 20.89 -6.81 0.21
C GLY A 145 21.30 -6.53 -1.24
N ALA A 146 20.45 -6.92 -2.19
CA ALA A 146 20.58 -6.59 -3.62
C ALA A 146 19.64 -5.47 -4.09
N ASN A 147 19.04 -4.70 -3.17
CA ASN A 147 18.05 -3.64 -3.46
C ASN A 147 16.82 -4.10 -4.28
N ASN A 148 16.48 -5.39 -4.22
CA ASN A 148 15.28 -5.96 -4.85
C ASN A 148 14.15 -6.05 -3.81
N THR A 149 13.49 -4.92 -3.60
CA THR A 149 12.52 -4.66 -2.52
C THR A 149 11.11 -4.43 -3.08
N CYS A 150 10.17 -4.08 -2.21
CA CYS A 150 8.84 -3.64 -2.62
C CYS A 150 8.85 -2.36 -3.46
N GLN A 151 9.83 -1.47 -3.20
CA GLN A 151 9.96 -0.19 -3.90
C GLN A 151 10.46 -0.39 -5.32
N THR A 152 11.58 -1.10 -5.50
CA THR A 152 12.12 -1.39 -6.84
C THR A 152 11.18 -2.26 -7.67
N PHE A 153 10.38 -3.13 -7.03
CA PHE A 153 9.32 -3.85 -7.75
C PHE A 153 8.25 -2.92 -8.35
N VAL A 154 7.79 -1.92 -7.59
CA VAL A 154 6.78 -0.97 -8.08
C VAL A 154 7.38 -0.07 -9.17
N GLU A 155 8.58 0.46 -8.93
CA GLU A 155 9.34 1.25 -9.91
C GLU A 155 9.53 0.48 -11.22
N ASN A 156 10.03 -0.75 -11.17
CA ASN A 156 10.23 -1.60 -12.35
C ASN A 156 8.92 -1.83 -13.12
N ILE A 157 7.80 -2.09 -12.43
CA ILE A 157 6.51 -2.27 -13.10
C ILE A 157 6.11 -1.00 -13.87
N ILE A 158 6.30 0.17 -13.27
CA ILE A 158 5.95 1.46 -13.88
C ILE A 158 6.84 1.73 -15.09
N ASP A 159 8.16 1.56 -14.93
CA ASP A 159 9.14 1.82 -15.97
C ASP A 159 8.99 0.86 -17.16
N ILE A 160 8.94 -0.46 -16.91
CA ILE A 160 8.81 -1.49 -17.96
C ILE A 160 7.52 -1.33 -18.78
N ASN A 161 6.45 -0.85 -18.16
CA ASN A 161 5.19 -0.60 -18.87
C ASN A 161 5.16 0.76 -19.60
N GLY A 162 6.23 1.55 -19.51
CA GLY A 162 6.36 2.86 -20.14
C GLY A 162 5.45 3.91 -19.50
N LEU A 163 5.18 3.79 -18.20
CA LEU A 163 4.33 4.71 -17.45
C LEU A 163 5.13 5.86 -16.83
N MET A 164 6.43 5.67 -16.57
CA MET A 164 7.31 6.67 -15.98
C MET A 164 7.29 8.02 -16.75
N PRO A 165 7.37 8.05 -18.09
CA PRO A 165 7.36 9.33 -18.83
C PRO A 165 6.04 10.12 -18.73
N ASN A 166 4.95 9.48 -18.28
CA ASN A 166 3.67 10.18 -18.10
C ASN A 166 3.59 10.91 -16.75
N ILE A 167 4.53 10.66 -15.83
CA ILE A 167 4.54 11.25 -14.50
C ILE A 167 5.28 12.59 -14.57
N VAL A 168 4.52 13.67 -14.55
CA VAL A 168 5.04 15.05 -14.53
C VAL A 168 5.12 15.63 -13.12
N ASP A 169 4.39 15.05 -12.17
CA ASP A 169 4.37 15.50 -10.79
C ASP A 169 5.64 15.06 -10.05
N GLN A 170 6.39 16.04 -9.55
CA GLN A 170 7.66 15.79 -8.86
C GLN A 170 7.46 15.02 -7.55
N ALA A 171 6.34 15.22 -6.85
CA ALA A 171 6.08 14.49 -5.60
C ALA A 171 5.93 12.98 -5.87
N THR A 172 5.24 12.61 -6.95
CA THR A 172 5.10 11.24 -7.42
C THR A 172 6.43 10.64 -7.86
N LEU A 173 7.25 11.39 -8.61
CA LEU A 173 8.60 10.95 -9.00
C LEU A 173 9.47 10.70 -7.76
N ASN A 174 9.49 11.62 -6.80
CA ASN A 174 10.23 11.47 -5.55
C ASN A 174 9.73 10.28 -4.72
N ALA A 175 8.42 10.03 -4.71
CA ALA A 175 7.79 8.91 -4.03
C ALA A 175 8.15 7.53 -4.63
N LEU A 176 8.57 7.49 -5.90
CA LEU A 176 9.01 6.29 -6.59
C LEU A 176 10.47 5.93 -6.37
N ILE A 177 11.31 6.92 -6.03
CA ILE A 177 12.74 6.70 -5.79
C ILE A 177 12.91 5.65 -4.67
N PRO A 178 13.52 4.49 -4.97
CA PRO A 178 13.80 3.50 -3.95
C PRO A 178 14.79 4.02 -2.93
N ILE A 179 14.54 3.67 -1.68
CA ILE A 179 15.47 3.85 -0.57
C ILE A 179 16.65 2.90 -0.77
N ASP A 180 17.87 3.36 -0.49
CA ASP A 180 19.07 2.51 -0.48
C ASP A 180 19.06 1.57 0.74
N ALA A 181 18.27 0.51 0.61
CA ALA A 181 18.08 -0.47 1.65
C ALA A 181 19.39 -1.21 1.97
N LYS A 182 20.27 -1.41 0.98
CA LYS A 182 21.60 -1.99 1.20
C LYS A 182 22.46 -1.10 2.11
N ALA A 183 22.51 0.20 1.86
CA ALA A 183 23.25 1.14 2.72
C ALA A 183 22.67 1.16 4.15
N LEU A 184 21.34 1.21 4.29
CA LEU A 184 20.66 1.14 5.59
C LEU A 184 20.93 -0.17 6.33
N ILE A 185 20.98 -1.30 5.64
CA ILE A 185 21.28 -2.59 6.25
C ILE A 185 22.75 -2.68 6.64
N SER A 186 23.65 -2.12 5.84
CA SER A 186 25.08 -2.17 6.15
C SER A 186 25.43 -1.48 7.48
N SER A 187 24.67 -0.46 7.90
CA SER A 187 24.87 0.20 9.20
C SER A 187 24.51 -0.69 10.40
N LEU A 188 23.80 -1.80 10.16
CA LEU A 188 23.44 -2.78 11.19
C LEU A 188 24.62 -3.69 11.57
N GLY A 189 25.71 -3.68 10.81
CA GLY A 189 26.91 -4.47 11.07
C GLY A 189 26.81 -5.94 10.62
N SER A 190 27.81 -6.74 10.97
CA SER A 190 27.97 -8.14 10.53
C SER A 190 27.15 -9.17 11.31
N ARG A 191 26.23 -8.73 12.18
CA ARG A 191 25.45 -9.68 12.98
C ARG A 191 24.32 -10.29 12.14
N ALA A 192 24.39 -11.61 11.94
CA ALA A 192 23.49 -12.35 11.06
C ALA A 192 22.01 -12.28 11.47
N ASP A 193 21.73 -12.17 12.77
CA ASP A 193 20.41 -11.93 13.36
C ASP A 193 19.79 -10.61 12.87
N ILE A 194 20.59 -9.55 12.74
CA ILE A 194 20.11 -8.22 12.34
C ILE A 194 19.91 -8.16 10.81
N VAL A 195 20.80 -8.79 10.03
CA VAL A 195 20.67 -8.90 8.56
C VAL A 195 19.43 -9.71 8.18
N GLU A 196 19.11 -10.77 8.91
CA GLU A 196 17.89 -11.57 8.69
C GLU A 196 16.61 -10.76 9.00
N ILE A 197 16.62 -9.97 10.08
CA ILE A 197 15.51 -9.08 10.46
C ILE A 197 15.27 -8.03 9.37
N ALA A 198 16.35 -7.39 8.88
CA ALA A 198 16.24 -6.37 7.85
C ALA A 198 15.83 -6.94 6.48
N THR A 199 16.28 -8.15 6.14
CA THR A 199 15.85 -8.86 4.93
C THR A 199 14.37 -9.28 4.99
N ASN A 200 13.75 -9.34 6.18
CA ASN A 200 12.39 -9.82 6.39
C ASN A 200 11.43 -8.78 7.00
N LEU A 201 11.75 -7.48 6.86
CA LEU A 201 11.23 -6.30 7.58
C LEU A 201 9.70 -6.12 7.68
N GLY A 202 8.88 -6.97 7.06
CA GLY A 202 7.43 -7.00 7.27
C GLY A 202 6.86 -8.29 7.88
N ALA A 203 7.43 -9.46 7.60
CA ALA A 203 6.77 -10.75 7.89
C ALA A 203 7.36 -11.53 9.07
N LYS A 204 8.65 -11.36 9.38
CA LYS A 204 9.29 -12.04 10.54
C LYS A 204 9.32 -11.17 11.79
N LEU A 205 9.19 -9.85 11.66
CA LEU A 205 9.14 -8.94 12.82
C LEU A 205 7.85 -9.10 13.64
N GLU A 206 6.71 -9.34 12.98
CA GLU A 206 5.49 -9.74 13.70
C GLU A 206 5.75 -11.00 14.52
N LYS A 207 6.36 -12.03 13.90
CA LYS A 207 6.72 -13.28 14.60
C LYS A 207 7.66 -13.05 15.80
N LEU A 208 8.71 -12.24 15.66
CA LEU A 208 9.66 -11.96 16.75
C LEU A 208 9.03 -11.16 17.91
N VAL A 209 8.20 -10.14 17.59
CA VAL A 209 7.49 -9.33 18.59
C VAL A 209 6.49 -10.18 19.38
N PHE A 210 5.80 -11.11 18.72
CA PHE A 210 4.88 -12.05 19.36
C PHE A 210 5.60 -13.18 20.12
N ASP A 211 6.68 -13.75 19.57
CA ASP A 211 7.44 -14.84 20.18
C ASP A 211 8.22 -14.38 21.43
N HIS A 212 8.63 -13.11 21.51
CA HIS A 212 9.35 -12.55 22.68
C HIS A 212 8.44 -11.83 23.69
N LYS A 213 7.10 -11.95 23.56
CA LYS A 213 6.10 -11.38 24.49
C LYS A 213 6.31 -9.90 24.84
N LEU A 214 6.84 -9.10 23.91
CA LEU A 214 7.03 -7.68 24.13
C LEU A 214 5.67 -6.97 23.93
N THR A 215 4.98 -6.67 25.02
CA THR A 215 3.69 -5.96 25.00
C THR A 215 3.93 -4.46 24.89
N TRP A 216 3.30 -3.80 23.90
CA TRP A 216 3.45 -2.35 23.71
C TRP A 216 2.11 -1.65 23.48
N LYS A 217 1.97 -0.47 24.07
CA LYS A 217 0.84 0.45 23.82
C LYS A 217 0.94 1.01 22.40
N LYS A 218 -0.18 1.00 21.67
CA LYS A 218 -0.33 1.67 20.36
C LYS A 218 0.13 3.12 20.47
N SER A 219 0.91 3.59 19.50
CA SER A 219 1.24 5.03 19.39
C SER A 219 -0.04 5.81 19.09
N GLN A 220 -0.19 6.96 19.75
CA GLN A 220 -1.28 7.90 19.48
C GLN A 220 -1.19 8.39 18.02
N PRO A 221 -2.33 8.57 17.34
CA PRO A 221 -2.34 9.18 16.01
C PRO A 221 -1.76 10.60 16.10
N LYS A 222 -0.87 10.95 15.17
CA LYS A 222 -0.45 12.35 14.98
C LYS A 222 -1.64 13.10 14.38
N GLU A 223 -1.99 14.25 14.94
CA GLU A 223 -3.00 15.14 14.36
C GLU A 223 -2.54 15.63 12.97
N PHE A 224 -3.46 15.60 12.01
CA PHE A 224 -3.23 16.17 10.69
C PHE A 224 -3.55 17.65 10.71
N VAL A 225 -2.59 18.47 10.26
CA VAL A 225 -2.95 19.77 9.68
C VAL A 225 -3.23 19.50 8.20
N LEU A 226 -4.51 19.43 7.84
CA LEU A 226 -4.93 19.53 6.46
C LEU A 226 -4.49 20.90 5.95
N MET A 227 -3.39 20.98 5.18
CA MET A 227 -3.11 22.19 4.42
C MET A 227 -4.25 22.37 3.43
N HIS A 228 -5.06 23.38 3.71
CA HIS A 228 -6.24 23.76 2.96
C HIS A 228 -5.84 24.10 1.53
N ASN A 229 -6.22 23.26 0.58
CA ASN A 229 -6.39 23.63 -0.83
C ASN A 229 -7.59 22.87 -1.42
N VAL A 230 -8.65 22.74 -0.62
CA VAL A 230 -9.97 22.39 -1.16
C VAL A 230 -10.80 23.66 -1.11
N ASN A 231 -10.93 24.32 -2.26
CA ASN A 231 -11.88 25.41 -2.43
C ASN A 231 -13.26 24.77 -2.60
N VAL A 232 -13.89 24.34 -1.49
CA VAL A 232 -15.28 23.87 -1.48
C VAL A 232 -16.16 25.07 -1.16
N THR A 233 -16.61 25.77 -2.20
CA THR A 233 -17.56 26.88 -2.06
C THR A 233 -19.02 26.42 -2.01
N ASP A 234 -19.28 25.13 -1.75
CA ASP A 234 -20.65 24.61 -1.72
C ASP A 234 -21.03 24.08 -0.33
N SER A 235 -21.93 24.81 0.32
CA SER A 235 -22.49 24.50 1.64
C SER A 235 -23.29 23.19 1.67
N GLU A 236 -23.80 22.71 0.53
CA GLU A 236 -24.52 21.43 0.48
C GLU A 236 -23.59 20.24 0.71
N SER A 237 -22.35 20.33 0.19
CA SER A 237 -21.33 19.30 0.34
C SER A 237 -20.88 19.13 1.79
N ILE A 238 -20.83 20.22 2.56
CA ILE A 238 -20.45 20.21 3.99
C ILE A 238 -21.53 19.51 4.83
N ASN A 239 -22.80 19.79 4.55
CA ASN A 239 -23.92 19.16 5.25
C ASN A 239 -24.02 17.66 4.94
N ALA A 240 -23.73 17.26 3.71
CA ALA A 240 -23.71 15.84 3.32
C ALA A 240 -22.62 15.05 4.05
N ILE A 241 -21.42 15.63 4.20
CA ILE A 241 -20.31 15.00 4.93
C ILE A 241 -20.64 14.90 6.42
N TYR A 242 -21.21 15.96 7.01
CA TYR A 242 -21.60 15.98 8.42
C TYR A 242 -22.63 14.89 8.74
N ASN A 243 -23.67 14.76 7.90
CA ASN A 243 -24.72 13.76 8.08
C ASN A 243 -24.21 12.32 7.87
N ALA A 244 -23.33 12.10 6.90
CA ALA A 244 -22.70 10.80 6.68
C ALA A 244 -21.84 10.37 7.87
N THR A 245 -21.16 11.32 8.52
CA THR A 245 -20.32 11.06 9.69
C THR A 245 -21.18 10.67 10.91
N LEU A 246 -22.32 11.34 11.10
CA LEU A 246 -23.29 11.05 12.16
C LEU A 246 -23.93 9.65 12.03
N GLU A 247 -24.27 9.25 10.80
CA GLU A 247 -24.80 7.91 10.51
C GLU A 247 -23.75 6.81 10.79
N LEU A 248 -22.49 7.04 10.43
CA LEU A 248 -21.40 6.09 10.72
C LEU A 248 -21.16 5.92 12.22
N GLU A 249 -21.20 6.99 13.00
CA GLU A 249 -21.08 6.92 14.46
C GLU A 249 -22.25 6.16 15.11
N LYS A 250 -23.47 6.37 14.62
CA LYS A 250 -24.67 5.68 15.10
C LYS A 250 -24.60 4.17 14.83
N ASN A 251 -24.17 3.79 13.63
CA ASN A 251 -24.01 2.39 13.24
C ASN A 251 -22.86 1.69 13.98
N ALA A 252 -21.76 2.40 14.26
CA ALA A 252 -20.67 1.88 15.06
C ALA A 252 -21.08 1.59 16.52
N ARG A 253 -21.95 2.43 17.12
CA ARG A 253 -22.50 2.18 18.47
C ARG A 253 -23.41 0.96 18.51
N LEU A 254 -24.26 0.78 17.50
CA LEU A 254 -25.15 -0.39 17.41
C LEU A 254 -24.39 -1.72 17.28
N LEU A 255 -23.19 -1.71 16.68
CA LEU A 255 -22.33 -2.88 16.57
C LEU A 255 -21.57 -3.21 17.88
N LEU A 256 -21.36 -2.22 18.76
CA LEU A 256 -20.69 -2.43 20.04
C LEU A 256 -21.64 -2.96 21.13
N ASP A 257 -22.95 -2.73 21.00
CA ASP A 257 -23.97 -3.19 21.95
C ASP A 257 -24.49 -4.62 21.67
N TYR A 258 -24.03 -5.29 20.61
CA TYR A 258 -24.43 -6.66 20.28
C TYR A 258 -23.67 -7.69 21.14
N THR A 259 -24.20 -8.01 22.31
CA THR A 259 -23.79 -9.17 23.11
C THR A 259 -24.64 -10.41 22.73
N PRO A 260 -24.06 -11.47 22.14
CA PRO A 260 -24.82 -12.68 21.85
C PRO A 260 -25.15 -13.43 23.14
N ARG A 261 -26.44 -13.71 23.37
CA ARG A 261 -26.88 -14.63 24.44
C ARG A 261 -26.33 -16.03 24.16
N GLN A 262 -25.48 -16.53 25.05
CA GLN A 262 -25.07 -17.93 25.05
C GLN A 262 -26.28 -18.82 25.37
N SER A 263 -26.63 -19.73 24.45
CA SER A 263 -27.58 -20.81 24.70
C SER A 263 -26.88 -21.94 25.43
N SER A 264 -27.37 -22.28 26.62
CA SER A 264 -26.91 -23.40 27.45
C SER A 264 -27.18 -24.76 26.78
N PRO A 265 -26.29 -25.75 26.93
CA PRO A 265 -26.49 -27.08 26.35
C PRO A 265 -27.50 -27.90 27.17
N LYS A 266 -28.33 -28.68 26.49
CA LYS A 266 -29.05 -29.84 27.03
C LYS A 266 -28.35 -31.11 26.57
#